data_AF-A0A1C4WBR1-F1
#
_entry.id   AF-A0A1C4WBR1-F1
#
_cell.length_a   1.000
_cell.length_b   1.000
_cell.length_c   1.000
_cell.angle_alpha   90.00
_cell.angle_beta   90.00
_cell.angle_gamma   90.00
#
_symmetry.space_group_name_H-M   'P 1'
#
loop_
_entity.id
_entity.type
_entity.pdbx_description
1 polymer ?
#
loop_
_entity_poly.entity_id
_entity_poly.type
_entity_poly.pdbx_seq_one_letter_code
_entity_poly.pdbx_strand_id
1 'polypeptide(L)'
;MATLPVLPLTDAVLLPGMVIPVTLDPTTQAAVDAARATGDKQLLAVPRIDGEYGSVGVVATIEKVGRLPSGEPAAVIRGLTRARIGSGVPGPGAALWVEATTLDEPAPAGRARELAREYRALMTSVLQQRGAWQVIDAMERMTDLSELADSAGYAPWLSLTQKTELLAAPDVTARLELLVGWVKEHLAEQEVTEQINSDVREGLEKSQREFLLRQQLAAIRKELGEDEPDVDAGNLARYLGRPKFTPESAERTAVPGVATGLAVTGAGGDVLFIEATTMEGEPGLTLTGQLGDVMKESAHIAWSYLRSNGRRHGLDPNALAGRRIHLHVPAGAVPKDGPSAGITMVTALASLVTGRPVRPEFGMTGEVTLSGRVLPIGGVKQKLLAAHRAGLTEVIIPKRNEPDLDDLPAQVREALTVHTLSDVADVLALALRPAEIGTESLDGPALAAA
;
A
#
# COMPACT_ATOMS: atom_id res chain seq x y z
N MET A 1 7.69 31.63 -38.59
CA MET A 1 8.24 32.70 -37.75
C MET A 1 7.11 33.69 -37.48
N ALA A 2 6.85 34.00 -36.21
CA ALA A 2 5.75 34.86 -35.80
C ALA A 2 6.24 35.86 -34.74
N THR A 3 5.69 37.07 -34.72
CA THR A 3 6.01 38.09 -33.73
C THR A 3 5.02 37.99 -32.58
N LEU A 4 5.49 37.66 -31.39
CA LEU A 4 4.62 37.39 -30.23
C LEU A 4 5.06 38.20 -28.99
N PRO A 5 4.10 38.65 -28.16
CA PRO A 5 4.43 39.20 -26.85
C PRO A 5 4.92 38.07 -25.93
N VAL A 6 5.95 38.35 -25.13
CA VAL A 6 6.55 37.40 -24.19
C VAL A 6 5.83 37.46 -22.85
N LEU A 7 5.33 36.32 -22.41
CA LEU A 7 4.85 36.11 -21.04
C LEU A 7 5.95 35.41 -20.24
N PRO A 8 6.66 36.12 -19.33
CA PRO A 8 7.62 35.47 -18.46
C PRO A 8 6.90 34.59 -17.42
N LEU A 9 7.39 33.37 -17.22
CA LEU A 9 6.94 32.47 -16.17
C LEU A 9 8.08 32.26 -15.18
N THR A 10 7.98 32.89 -14.00
CA THR A 10 9.01 32.80 -12.94
C THR A 10 8.92 31.49 -12.16
N ASP A 11 7.71 31.09 -11.80
CA ASP A 11 7.47 29.99 -10.86
C ASP A 11 6.85 28.76 -11.53
N ALA A 12 6.84 28.73 -12.86
CA ALA A 12 6.24 27.66 -13.64
C ALA A 12 6.95 27.48 -14.99
N VAL A 13 6.82 26.28 -15.55
CA VAL A 13 7.18 25.99 -16.93
C VAL A 13 5.95 25.44 -17.63
N LEU A 14 5.56 26.05 -18.73
CA LEU A 14 4.45 25.59 -19.57
C LEU A 14 4.99 24.62 -20.63
N LEU A 15 4.36 23.45 -20.76
CA LEU A 15 4.60 22.51 -21.87
C LEU A 15 3.38 22.49 -22.81
N PRO A 16 3.53 22.00 -24.06
CA PRO A 16 2.39 21.82 -24.96
C PRO A 16 1.26 20.99 -24.33
N GLY A 17 0.01 21.36 -24.64
CA GLY A 17 -1.19 20.72 -24.09
C GLY A 17 -1.54 21.13 -22.66
N MET A 18 -0.60 21.69 -21.89
CA MET A 18 -0.87 22.14 -20.53
C MET A 18 -1.80 23.34 -20.49
N VAL A 19 -2.63 23.40 -19.43
CA VAL A 19 -3.45 24.57 -19.09
C VAL A 19 -3.12 24.98 -17.67
N ILE A 20 -2.58 26.18 -17.50
CA ILE A 20 -2.18 26.69 -16.18
C ILE A 20 -2.78 28.08 -15.93
N PRO A 21 -3.15 28.38 -14.68
CA PRO A 21 -3.39 29.76 -14.26
C PRO A 21 -2.04 30.48 -14.08
N VAL A 22 -1.98 31.75 -14.49
CA VAL A 22 -0.85 32.65 -14.29
C VAL A 22 -1.36 33.93 -13.64
N THR A 23 -0.76 34.31 -12.52
CA THR A 23 -1.06 35.57 -11.83
C THR A 23 -0.57 36.76 -12.65
N LEU A 24 -1.33 37.84 -12.68
CA LEU A 24 -1.05 39.02 -13.49
C LEU A 24 -0.41 40.13 -12.64
N ASP A 25 0.91 40.16 -12.66
CA ASP A 25 1.74 41.31 -12.27
C ASP A 25 1.82 42.33 -13.44
N PRO A 26 2.44 43.52 -13.27
CA PRO A 26 2.54 44.51 -14.35
C PRO A 26 3.16 43.98 -15.66
N THR A 27 4.12 43.05 -15.58
CA THR A 27 4.84 42.52 -16.75
C THR A 27 3.99 41.50 -17.50
N THR A 28 3.40 40.56 -16.78
CA THR A 28 2.52 39.51 -17.30
C THR A 28 1.18 40.06 -17.77
N GLN A 29 0.63 41.07 -17.07
CA GLN A 29 -0.54 41.83 -17.51
C GLN A 29 -0.29 42.52 -18.85
N ALA A 30 0.86 43.18 -19.02
CA ALA A 30 1.22 43.83 -20.27
C ALA A 30 1.29 42.82 -21.44
N ALA A 31 1.87 41.63 -21.22
CA ALA A 31 1.92 40.57 -22.22
C ALA A 31 0.51 40.06 -22.59
N VAL A 32 -0.36 39.86 -21.60
CA VAL A 32 -1.75 39.43 -21.79
C VAL A 32 -2.57 40.48 -22.55
N ASP A 33 -2.43 41.76 -22.21
CA ASP A 33 -3.15 42.84 -22.89
C ASP A 33 -2.66 43.01 -24.33
N ALA A 34 -1.35 42.94 -24.55
CA ALA A 34 -0.75 42.97 -25.88
C ALA A 34 -1.27 41.81 -26.75
N ALA A 35 -1.30 40.58 -26.21
CA ALA A 35 -1.83 39.42 -26.90
C ALA A 35 -3.33 39.56 -27.21
N ARG A 36 -4.14 40.06 -26.27
CA ARG A 36 -5.59 40.27 -26.47
C ARG A 36 -5.91 41.35 -27.50
N ALA A 37 -5.01 42.30 -27.72
CA ALA A 37 -5.13 43.30 -28.77
C ALA A 37 -4.86 42.71 -30.17
N THR A 38 -4.21 41.55 -30.25
CA THR A 38 -4.08 40.77 -31.50
C THR A 38 -5.31 39.91 -31.75
N GLY A 39 -5.62 39.61 -33.02
CA GLY A 39 -6.77 38.77 -33.39
C GLY A 39 -6.67 37.33 -32.85
N ASP A 40 -5.45 36.81 -32.73
CA ASP A 40 -5.20 35.39 -32.44
C ASP A 40 -5.06 35.10 -30.93
N LYS A 41 -4.95 36.13 -30.09
CA LYS A 41 -4.78 36.04 -28.62
C LYS A 41 -3.60 35.16 -28.19
N GLN A 42 -2.57 35.10 -29.02
CA GLN A 42 -1.38 34.30 -28.79
C GLN A 42 -0.27 35.10 -28.11
N LEU A 43 0.51 34.40 -27.30
CA LEU A 43 1.72 34.89 -26.66
C LEU A 43 2.77 33.80 -26.63
N LEU A 44 4.03 34.16 -26.36
CA LEU A 44 5.09 33.20 -26.10
C LEU A 44 5.32 33.11 -24.59
N ALA A 45 4.92 32.01 -23.97
CA ALA A 45 5.21 31.73 -22.57
C ALA A 45 6.64 31.21 -22.43
N VAL A 46 7.50 31.93 -21.71
CA VAL A 46 8.93 31.61 -21.60
C VAL A 46 9.31 31.46 -20.13
N PRO A 47 9.96 30.36 -19.72
CA PRO A 47 10.47 30.24 -18.35
C PRO A 47 11.50 31.33 -18.09
N ARG A 48 11.39 31.98 -16.92
CA ARG A 48 12.30 33.02 -16.46
C ARG A 48 12.85 32.65 -15.09
N ILE A 49 13.93 31.87 -15.07
CA ILE A 49 14.55 31.34 -13.86
C ILE A 49 15.73 32.24 -13.48
N ASP A 50 15.81 32.64 -12.20
CA ASP A 50 16.85 33.54 -11.68
C ASP A 50 17.03 34.84 -12.49
N GLY A 51 15.94 35.31 -13.09
CA GLY A 51 15.90 36.54 -13.89
C GLY A 51 16.25 36.35 -15.37
N GLU A 52 16.75 35.18 -15.78
CA GLU A 52 17.16 34.86 -17.15
C GLU A 52 16.05 34.16 -17.94
N TYR A 53 15.88 34.52 -19.21
CA TYR A 53 14.92 33.89 -20.10
C TYR A 53 15.48 32.61 -20.70
N GLY A 54 14.70 31.52 -20.66
CA GLY A 54 15.02 30.30 -21.38
C GLY A 54 15.03 30.50 -22.90
N SER A 55 15.87 29.74 -23.61
CA SER A 55 15.99 29.80 -25.07
C SER A 55 14.79 29.21 -25.82
N VAL A 56 13.94 28.44 -25.13
CA VAL A 56 12.74 27.82 -25.67
C VAL A 56 11.56 28.15 -24.77
N GLY A 57 10.46 28.56 -25.39
CA GLY A 57 9.16 28.78 -24.76
C GLY A 57 8.07 27.97 -25.45
N VAL A 58 6.82 28.23 -25.07
CA VAL A 58 5.64 27.64 -25.69
C VAL A 58 4.76 28.77 -26.24
N VAL A 59 4.40 28.67 -27.52
CA VAL A 59 3.32 29.48 -28.07
C VAL A 59 2.05 29.04 -27.37
N ALA A 60 1.39 29.99 -26.70
CA ALA A 60 0.21 29.73 -25.90
C ALA A 60 -0.92 30.67 -26.28
N THR A 61 -2.15 30.23 -26.02
CA THR A 61 -3.36 31.05 -26.20
C THR A 61 -3.98 31.38 -24.86
N ILE A 62 -4.61 32.55 -24.77
CA ILE A 62 -5.34 33.00 -23.58
C ILE A 62 -6.77 32.45 -23.62
N GLU A 63 -7.07 31.52 -22.73
CA GLU A 63 -8.40 30.93 -22.60
C GLU A 63 -9.37 31.86 -21.86
N LYS A 64 -8.92 32.40 -20.73
CA LYS A 64 -9.76 33.24 -19.87
C LYS A 64 -8.91 34.20 -19.06
N VAL A 65 -9.39 35.43 -18.90
CA VAL A 65 -8.84 36.41 -17.94
C VAL A 65 -9.88 36.65 -16.87
N GLY A 66 -9.45 36.71 -15.61
CA GLY A 66 -10.33 36.89 -14.48
C GLY A 66 -9.56 37.12 -13.18
N ARG A 67 -10.12 36.61 -12.09
CA ARG A 67 -9.51 36.64 -10.77
C ARG A 67 -9.44 35.24 -10.18
N LEU A 68 -8.38 34.95 -9.43
CA LEU A 68 -8.27 33.76 -8.61
C LEU A 68 -9.28 33.81 -7.44
N PRO A 69 -9.57 32.69 -6.76
CA PRO A 69 -10.36 32.70 -5.52
C PRO A 69 -9.79 33.63 -4.44
N SER A 70 -8.48 33.86 -4.44
CA SER A 70 -7.79 34.83 -3.59
C SER A 70 -8.09 36.30 -3.92
N GLY A 71 -8.72 36.57 -5.07
CA GLY A 71 -9.05 37.92 -5.56
C GLY A 71 -8.00 38.54 -6.48
N GLU A 72 -6.82 37.94 -6.59
CA GLU A 72 -5.74 38.40 -7.46
C GLU A 72 -6.10 38.24 -8.95
N PRO A 73 -5.70 39.19 -9.83
CA PRO A 73 -5.93 39.06 -11.26
C PRO A 73 -5.10 37.90 -11.84
N ALA A 74 -5.71 37.09 -12.71
CA ALA A 74 -5.07 35.95 -13.33
C ALA A 74 -5.56 35.71 -14.76
N ALA A 75 -4.72 35.08 -15.58
CA ALA A 75 -5.08 34.53 -16.87
C ALA A 75 -4.90 33.01 -16.87
N VAL A 76 -5.80 32.29 -17.53
CA VAL A 76 -5.64 30.89 -17.85
C VAL A 76 -5.07 30.79 -19.25
N ILE A 77 -3.90 30.18 -19.38
CA ILE A 77 -3.21 30.00 -20.66
C ILE A 77 -3.14 28.52 -21.02
N ARG A 78 -3.26 28.22 -22.32
CA ARG A 78 -3.06 26.87 -22.87
C ARG A 78 -1.82 26.85 -23.76
N GLY A 79 -0.89 25.94 -23.47
CA GLY A 79 0.27 25.68 -24.32
C GLY A 79 -0.10 24.95 -25.61
N LEU A 80 0.42 25.41 -26.75
CA LEU A 80 0.13 24.84 -28.06
C LEU A 80 1.34 24.13 -28.65
N THR A 81 2.43 24.85 -28.91
CA THR A 81 3.63 24.29 -29.53
C THR A 81 4.90 24.95 -29.01
N ARG A 82 6.01 24.22 -29.04
CA ARG A 82 7.33 24.73 -28.64
C ARG A 82 7.82 25.76 -29.66
N ALA A 83 8.45 26.82 -29.18
CA ALA A 83 9.10 27.79 -30.05
C ALA A 83 10.40 28.31 -29.44
N ARG A 84 11.41 28.50 -30.28
CA ARG A 84 12.66 29.17 -29.93
C ARG A 84 12.42 30.69 -29.85
N ILE A 85 12.90 31.29 -28.77
CA ILE A 85 12.93 32.75 -28.62
C ILE A 85 14.02 33.32 -29.54
N GLY A 86 13.65 34.31 -30.35
CA GLY A 86 14.53 35.01 -31.28
C GLY A 86 14.84 36.43 -30.80
N SER A 87 15.03 37.33 -31.76
CA SER A 87 15.39 38.72 -31.48
C SER A 87 14.22 39.52 -30.91
N GLY A 88 14.52 40.47 -30.02
CA GLY A 88 13.53 41.43 -29.53
C GLY A 88 13.16 42.42 -30.63
N VAL A 89 11.86 42.66 -30.80
CA VAL A 89 11.33 43.56 -31.84
C VAL A 89 10.39 44.60 -31.23
N PRO A 90 10.21 45.77 -31.86
CA PRO A 90 9.18 46.73 -31.44
C PRO A 90 7.79 46.11 -31.57
N GLY A 91 6.91 46.38 -30.61
CA GLY A 91 5.52 45.96 -30.67
C GLY A 91 4.61 46.86 -29.83
N PRO A 92 3.28 46.71 -29.97
CA PRO A 92 2.33 47.55 -29.26
C PRO A 92 2.31 47.27 -27.75
N GLY A 93 1.99 48.32 -26.98
CA GLY A 93 1.88 48.25 -25.53
C GLY A 93 3.23 48.23 -24.81
N ALA A 94 3.21 47.83 -23.54
CA ALA A 94 4.39 47.78 -22.67
C ALA A 94 5.04 46.38 -22.61
N ALA A 95 4.54 45.43 -23.40
CA ALA A 95 5.07 44.06 -23.43
C ALA A 95 6.41 43.99 -24.16
N LEU A 96 7.25 43.02 -23.78
CA LEU A 96 8.38 42.61 -24.59
C LEU A 96 7.88 41.78 -25.78
N TRP A 97 8.28 42.14 -26.99
CA TRP A 97 7.94 41.41 -28.21
C TRP A 97 9.18 40.75 -28.80
N VAL A 98 9.02 39.53 -29.31
CA VAL A 98 10.11 38.76 -29.91
C VAL A 98 9.67 38.07 -31.18
N GLU A 99 10.63 37.78 -32.04
CA GLU A 99 10.46 36.81 -33.11
C GLU A 99 10.50 35.39 -32.53
N ALA A 100 9.42 34.62 -32.73
CA ALA A 100 9.31 33.24 -32.30
C ALA A 100 9.38 32.29 -33.51
N THR A 101 10.20 31.26 -33.40
CA THR A 101 10.30 30.20 -34.41
C THR A 101 9.83 28.89 -33.81
N THR A 102 8.73 28.33 -34.32
CA THR A 102 8.21 27.02 -33.90
C THR A 102 9.29 25.95 -34.09
N LEU A 103 9.45 25.08 -33.11
CA LEU A 103 10.38 23.97 -33.20
C LEU A 103 9.71 22.80 -33.91
N ASP A 104 10.33 22.31 -34.97
CA ASP A 104 9.89 21.10 -35.65
C ASP A 104 10.21 19.89 -34.76
N GLU A 105 9.20 19.06 -34.55
CA GLU A 105 9.35 17.81 -33.80
C GLU A 105 9.72 16.68 -34.77
N PRO A 106 10.87 16.02 -34.59
CA PRO A 106 11.22 14.87 -35.40
C PRO A 106 10.24 13.72 -35.16
N ALA A 107 9.96 12.94 -36.20
CA ALA A 107 9.11 11.76 -36.06
C ALA A 107 9.71 10.78 -35.02
N PRO A 108 8.89 10.17 -34.15
CA PRO A 108 9.38 9.26 -33.12
C PRO A 108 10.17 8.11 -33.75
N ALA A 109 11.43 7.94 -33.34
CA ALA A 109 12.34 6.94 -33.89
C ALA A 109 12.85 6.00 -32.79
N GLY A 110 13.51 4.91 -33.21
CA GLY A 110 14.21 4.00 -32.31
C GLY A 110 13.33 3.43 -31.19
N ARG A 111 13.73 3.69 -29.93
CA ARG A 111 13.13 3.11 -28.71
C ARG A 111 12.00 3.94 -28.10
N ALA A 112 11.52 4.99 -28.76
CA ALA A 112 10.49 5.89 -28.21
C ALA A 112 9.25 5.15 -27.67
N ARG A 113 8.73 4.15 -28.40
CA ARG A 113 7.57 3.35 -27.96
C ARG A 113 7.87 2.46 -26.76
N GLU A 114 9.09 1.96 -26.64
CA GLU A 114 9.53 1.14 -25.52
C GLU A 114 9.63 2.00 -24.26
N LEU A 115 10.32 3.14 -24.36
CA LEU A 115 10.46 4.12 -23.28
C LEU A 115 9.10 4.65 -22.83
N ALA A 116 8.15 4.89 -23.74
CA ALA A 116 6.80 5.32 -23.38
C ALA A 116 6.04 4.26 -22.56
N ARG A 117 6.22 2.96 -22.87
CA ARG A 117 5.64 1.88 -22.04
C ARG A 117 6.29 1.82 -20.67
N GLU A 118 7.61 1.95 -20.62
CA GLU A 118 8.36 1.97 -19.36
C GLU A 118 7.95 3.17 -18.49
N TYR A 119 7.91 4.37 -19.05
CA TYR A 119 7.45 5.58 -18.38
C TYR A 119 6.04 5.42 -17.82
N ARG A 120 5.10 4.86 -18.60
CA ARG A 120 3.73 4.57 -18.12
C ARG A 120 3.74 3.62 -16.93
N ALA A 121 4.47 2.50 -17.02
CA ALA A 121 4.54 1.55 -15.93
C ALA A 121 5.06 2.20 -14.64
N LEU A 122 6.17 2.96 -14.74
CA LEU A 122 6.76 3.65 -13.59
C LEU A 122 5.81 4.72 -13.02
N MET A 123 5.20 5.54 -13.87
CA MET A 123 4.24 6.55 -13.43
C MET A 123 2.97 5.95 -12.83
N THR A 124 2.49 4.83 -13.35
CA THR A 124 1.38 4.09 -12.75
C THR A 124 1.73 3.66 -11.32
N SER A 125 2.93 3.16 -11.07
CA SER A 125 3.39 2.84 -9.70
C SER A 125 3.39 4.07 -8.78
N VAL A 126 3.91 5.21 -9.26
CA VAL A 126 3.90 6.48 -8.50
C VAL A 126 2.47 6.95 -8.18
N LEU A 127 1.56 6.86 -9.16
CA LEU A 127 0.18 7.33 -9.00
C LEU A 127 -0.68 6.39 -8.16
N GLN A 128 -0.42 5.08 -8.20
CA GLN A 128 -1.09 4.08 -7.36
C GLN A 128 -0.84 4.31 -5.87
N GLN A 129 0.42 4.57 -5.50
CA GLN A 129 0.78 4.90 -4.11
C GLN A 129 0.04 6.15 -3.60
N ARG A 130 -0.35 7.07 -4.49
CA ARG A 130 -1.09 8.30 -4.15
C ARG A 130 -2.61 8.18 -4.29
N GLY A 131 -3.13 7.02 -4.71
CA GLY A 131 -4.56 6.83 -4.96
C GLY A 131 -5.12 7.67 -6.12
N ALA A 132 -4.28 8.09 -7.07
CA ALA A 132 -4.64 9.00 -8.15
C ALA A 132 -5.20 8.28 -9.40
N TRP A 133 -6.19 7.40 -9.22
CA TRP A 133 -6.73 6.51 -10.27
C TRP A 133 -7.22 7.24 -11.53
N GLN A 134 -7.88 8.39 -11.36
CA GLN A 134 -8.38 9.19 -12.50
C GLN A 134 -7.25 9.68 -13.41
N VAL A 135 -6.05 9.90 -12.85
CA VAL A 135 -4.87 10.34 -13.61
C VAL A 135 -4.26 9.18 -14.39
N ILE A 136 -4.29 7.96 -13.82
CA ILE A 136 -3.83 6.74 -14.49
C ILE A 136 -4.68 6.48 -15.74
N ASP A 137 -6.02 6.48 -15.60
CA ASP A 137 -6.93 6.29 -16.74
C ASP A 137 -6.72 7.33 -17.86
N ALA A 138 -6.48 8.59 -17.47
CA ALA A 138 -6.24 9.66 -18.42
C ALA A 138 -4.92 9.46 -19.18
N MET A 139 -3.84 9.11 -18.45
CA MET A 139 -2.53 8.80 -19.03
C MET A 139 -2.61 7.60 -19.97
N GLU A 140 -3.31 6.52 -19.58
CA GLU A 140 -3.45 5.30 -20.38
C GLU A 140 -4.13 5.55 -21.73
N ARG A 141 -5.07 6.50 -21.79
CA ARG A 141 -5.78 6.87 -23.02
C ARG A 141 -4.97 7.73 -23.99
N MET A 142 -3.89 8.37 -23.53
CA MET A 142 -3.02 9.15 -24.42
C MET A 142 -2.37 8.19 -25.43
N THR A 143 -2.53 8.41 -26.73
CA THR A 143 -1.89 7.59 -27.77
C THR A 143 -0.69 8.28 -28.39
N ASP A 144 -0.67 9.60 -28.34
CA ASP A 144 0.44 10.42 -28.78
C ASP A 144 1.58 10.40 -27.75
N LEU A 145 2.80 10.16 -28.23
CA LEU A 145 3.98 10.02 -27.36
C LEU A 145 4.44 11.37 -26.82
N SER A 146 4.23 12.43 -27.59
CA SER A 146 4.66 13.79 -27.28
C SER A 146 3.74 14.38 -26.23
N GLU A 147 2.42 14.16 -26.35
CA GLU A 147 1.43 14.46 -25.32
C GLU A 147 1.71 13.71 -24.02
N LEU A 148 2.02 12.40 -24.10
CA LEU A 148 2.41 11.61 -22.92
C LEU A 148 3.63 12.22 -22.21
N ALA A 149 4.68 12.57 -22.96
CA ALA A 149 5.88 13.18 -22.39
C ALA A 149 5.57 14.56 -21.78
N ASP A 150 4.77 15.38 -22.47
CA ASP A 150 4.44 16.74 -22.02
C ASP A 150 3.47 16.77 -20.83
N SER A 151 2.70 15.70 -20.60
CA SER A 151 1.89 15.54 -19.39
C SER A 151 2.73 15.58 -18.11
N ALA A 152 4.03 15.27 -18.19
CA ALA A 152 4.96 15.36 -17.07
C ALA A 152 5.08 16.79 -16.50
N GLY A 153 4.69 17.83 -17.23
CA GLY A 153 4.67 19.20 -16.71
C GLY A 153 3.77 19.38 -15.48
N TYR A 154 2.75 18.53 -15.32
CA TYR A 154 1.90 18.49 -14.13
C TYR A 154 2.53 17.76 -12.93
N ALA A 155 3.66 17.07 -13.12
CA ALA A 155 4.34 16.39 -12.03
C ALA A 155 4.89 17.42 -11.02
N PRO A 156 4.47 17.38 -9.75
CA PRO A 156 4.91 18.34 -8.74
C PRO A 156 6.33 18.07 -8.24
N TRP A 157 6.85 16.86 -8.44
CA TRP A 157 8.17 16.44 -8.00
C TRP A 157 9.29 16.78 -9.00
N LEU A 158 8.94 17.17 -10.23
CA LEU A 158 9.92 17.70 -11.19
C LEU A 158 10.25 19.15 -10.88
N SER A 159 11.54 19.45 -10.77
CA SER A 159 12.06 20.81 -10.60
C SER A 159 11.81 21.70 -11.84
N LEU A 160 11.83 23.03 -11.65
CA LEU A 160 11.72 23.98 -12.76
C LEU A 160 12.84 23.80 -13.80
N THR A 161 14.04 23.44 -13.35
CA THR A 161 15.18 23.15 -14.23
C THR A 161 14.91 21.93 -15.11
N GLN A 162 14.44 20.82 -14.52
CA GLN A 162 14.08 19.61 -15.29
C GLN A 162 12.95 19.88 -16.28
N LYS A 163 11.93 20.65 -15.87
CA LYS A 163 10.83 21.03 -16.79
C LYS A 163 11.32 21.92 -17.93
N THR A 164 12.27 22.82 -17.66
CA THR A 164 12.92 23.65 -18.69
C THR A 164 13.74 22.81 -19.66
N GLU A 165 14.47 21.80 -19.16
CA GLU A 165 15.21 20.84 -19.99
C GLU A 165 14.25 20.03 -20.88
N LEU A 166 13.14 19.55 -20.33
CA LEU A 166 12.09 18.86 -21.08
C LEU A 166 11.42 19.75 -22.13
N LEU A 167 11.26 21.05 -21.83
CA LEU A 167 10.75 22.03 -22.78
C LEU A 167 11.74 22.25 -23.94
N ALA A 168 13.05 22.31 -23.63
CA ALA A 168 14.11 22.54 -24.60
C ALA A 168 14.37 21.36 -25.54
N ALA A 169 13.95 20.14 -25.17
CA ALA A 169 14.10 18.93 -25.98
C ALA A 169 12.94 18.74 -26.98
N PRO A 170 13.14 18.95 -28.31
CA PRO A 170 12.10 18.72 -29.31
C PRO A 170 11.86 17.23 -29.57
N ASP A 171 12.89 16.38 -29.46
CA ASP A 171 12.78 14.94 -29.70
C ASP A 171 12.05 14.25 -28.55
N VAL A 172 10.93 13.59 -28.85
CA VAL A 172 10.14 12.83 -27.87
C VAL A 172 10.92 11.66 -27.26
N THR A 173 11.83 11.04 -28.01
CA THR A 173 12.67 9.94 -27.53
C THR A 173 13.56 10.42 -26.40
N ALA A 174 14.27 11.53 -26.62
CA ALA A 174 15.13 12.15 -25.62
C ALA A 174 14.33 12.60 -24.38
N ARG A 175 13.14 13.17 -24.59
CA ARG A 175 12.23 13.53 -23.48
C ARG A 175 11.84 12.32 -22.64
N LEU A 176 11.48 11.20 -23.27
CA LEU A 176 11.11 9.98 -22.56
C LEU A 176 12.29 9.34 -21.83
N GLU A 177 13.52 9.43 -22.37
CA GLU A 177 14.74 8.98 -21.67
C GLU A 177 14.97 9.77 -20.38
N LEU A 178 14.89 11.10 -20.44
CA LEU A 178 14.99 11.97 -19.27
C LEU A 178 13.92 11.62 -18.23
N LEU A 179 12.66 11.49 -18.66
CA LEU A 179 11.54 11.18 -17.78
C LEU A 179 11.67 9.81 -17.11
N VAL A 180 12.07 8.77 -17.85
CA VAL A 180 12.30 7.44 -17.25
C VAL A 180 13.41 7.50 -16.20
N GLY A 181 14.49 8.23 -16.46
CA GLY A 181 15.57 8.46 -15.49
C GLY A 181 15.06 9.13 -14.22
N TRP A 182 14.40 10.28 -14.37
CA TRP A 182 13.92 11.06 -13.21
C TRP A 182 12.84 10.34 -12.40
N VAL A 183 11.93 9.59 -13.04
CA VAL A 183 10.92 8.80 -12.30
C VAL A 183 11.59 7.69 -11.48
N LYS A 184 12.62 7.02 -12.02
CA LYS A 184 13.37 6.00 -11.28
C LYS A 184 14.09 6.58 -10.08
N GLU A 185 14.76 7.72 -10.25
CA GLU A 185 15.40 8.45 -9.14
C GLU A 185 14.36 8.84 -8.07
N HIS A 186 13.21 9.37 -8.49
CA HIS A 186 12.14 9.75 -7.58
C HIS A 186 11.58 8.56 -6.77
N LEU A 187 11.39 7.40 -7.41
CA LEU A 187 10.93 6.18 -6.75
C LEU A 187 11.98 5.68 -5.73
N ALA A 188 13.26 5.73 -6.07
CA ALA A 188 14.33 5.33 -5.16
C ALA A 188 14.40 6.25 -3.92
N GLU A 189 14.27 7.57 -4.11
CA GLU A 189 14.21 8.53 -2.99
C GLU A 189 13.00 8.29 -2.07
N GLN A 190 11.85 7.95 -2.66
CA GLN A 190 10.64 7.62 -1.89
C GLN A 190 10.84 6.37 -1.05
N GLU A 191 11.40 5.30 -1.61
CA GLU A 191 11.67 4.06 -0.91
C GLU A 191 12.60 4.28 0.30
N VAL A 192 13.68 5.06 0.12
CA VAL A 192 14.58 5.44 1.22
C VAL A 192 13.85 6.26 2.28
N THR A 193 13.00 7.20 1.87
CA THR A 193 12.23 8.04 2.80
C THR A 193 11.24 7.21 3.61
N GLU A 194 10.55 6.26 2.98
CA GLU A 194 9.64 5.33 3.64
C GLU A 194 10.38 4.44 4.64
N GLN A 195 11.54 3.92 4.27
CA GLN A 195 12.39 3.12 5.17
C GLN A 195 12.82 3.94 6.39
N ILE A 196 13.32 5.17 6.20
CA ILE A 196 13.70 6.07 7.30
C ILE A 196 12.50 6.33 8.22
N ASN A 197 11.34 6.65 7.66
CA ASN A 197 10.14 6.92 8.45
C ASN A 197 9.71 5.68 9.25
N SER A 198 9.84 4.48 8.68
CA SER A 198 9.59 3.23 9.39
C SER A 198 10.56 3.05 10.56
N ASP A 199 11.87 3.20 10.32
CA ASP A 199 12.91 3.02 11.34
C ASP A 199 12.79 4.03 12.49
N VAL A 200 12.49 5.29 12.16
CA VAL A 200 12.24 6.35 13.15
C VAL A 200 11.02 6.02 14.00
N ARG A 201 9.94 5.53 13.38
CA ARG A 201 8.72 5.15 14.09
C ARG A 201 8.98 3.99 15.05
N GLU A 202 9.66 2.95 14.60
CA GLU A 202 10.05 1.81 15.45
C GLU A 202 10.94 2.25 16.62
N GLY A 203 11.90 3.12 16.37
CA GLY A 203 12.78 3.71 17.39
C GLY A 203 12.03 4.53 18.44
N LEU A 204 11.10 5.39 18.01
CA LEU A 204 10.26 6.19 18.90
C LEU A 204 9.34 5.31 19.76
N GLU A 205 8.72 4.28 19.20
CA GLU A 205 7.87 3.34 19.94
C GLU A 205 8.69 2.60 21.02
N LYS A 206 9.90 2.15 20.69
CA LYS A 206 10.80 1.51 21.65
C LYS A 206 11.22 2.48 22.77
N SER A 207 11.64 3.69 22.42
CA SER A 207 12.07 4.70 23.40
C SER A 207 10.92 5.16 24.31
N GLN A 208 9.71 5.34 23.76
CA GLN A 208 8.52 5.67 24.56
C GLN A 208 8.17 4.54 25.52
N ARG A 209 8.23 3.29 25.06
CA ARG A 209 8.02 2.11 25.92
C ARG A 209 9.04 2.05 27.05
N GLU A 210 10.33 2.21 26.76
CA GLU A 210 11.39 2.21 27.77
C GLU A 210 11.24 3.36 28.77
N PHE A 211 10.90 4.56 28.31
CA PHE A 211 10.64 5.71 29.18
C PHE A 211 9.47 5.44 30.14
N LEU A 212 8.35 4.93 29.63
CA LEU A 212 7.18 4.57 30.44
C LEU A 212 7.54 3.49 31.48
N LEU A 213 8.27 2.46 31.07
CA LEU A 213 8.71 1.40 31.99
C LEU A 213 9.65 1.94 33.08
N ARG A 214 10.59 2.84 32.74
CA ARG A 214 11.46 3.49 33.73
C ARG A 214 10.67 4.36 34.71
N GLN A 215 9.70 5.13 34.23
CA GLN A 215 8.82 5.93 35.09
C GLN A 215 7.98 5.05 36.02
N GLN A 216 7.44 3.94 35.51
CA GLN A 216 6.70 2.97 36.32
C GLN A 216 7.60 2.33 37.39
N LEU A 217 8.81 1.90 37.03
CA LEU A 217 9.79 1.37 37.99
C LEU A 217 10.20 2.42 39.03
N ALA A 218 10.40 3.67 38.63
CA ALA A 218 10.71 4.75 39.55
C ALA A 218 9.56 5.04 40.53
N ALA A 219 8.31 5.00 40.05
CA ALA A 219 7.12 5.14 40.89
C ALA A 219 7.03 3.99 41.92
N ILE A 220 7.21 2.74 41.46
CA ILE A 220 7.24 1.55 42.34
C ILE A 220 8.35 1.67 43.40
N ARG A 221 9.57 2.06 43.00
CA ARG A 221 10.71 2.25 43.92
C ARG A 221 10.43 3.33 44.97
N LYS A 222 9.80 4.43 44.57
CA LYS A 222 9.43 5.52 45.49
C LYS A 222 8.36 5.09 46.50
N GLU A 223 7.45 4.21 46.11
CA GLU A 223 6.38 3.69 46.95
C GLU A 223 6.84 2.59 47.93
N LEU A 224 7.93 1.88 47.60
CA LEU A 224 8.48 0.77 48.39
C LEU A 224 9.54 1.15 49.43
N GLY A 225 10.14 2.35 49.33
CA GLY A 225 11.29 2.74 50.16
C GLY A 225 12.60 2.17 49.62
N GLU A 226 13.74 2.74 50.03
CA GLU A 226 15.08 2.57 49.42
C GLU A 226 15.72 1.17 49.49
N ASP A 227 15.01 0.12 49.92
CA ASP A 227 15.53 -1.25 49.94
C ASP A 227 15.06 -2.05 48.71
N GLU A 228 16.00 -2.55 47.91
CA GLU A 228 15.74 -3.39 46.74
C GLU A 228 14.86 -4.60 47.12
N PRO A 229 13.62 -4.71 46.64
CA PRO A 229 12.85 -5.94 46.80
C PRO A 229 13.42 -7.00 45.85
N ASP A 230 13.60 -8.22 46.36
CA ASP A 230 13.88 -9.39 45.52
C ASP A 230 12.61 -9.73 44.72
N VAL A 231 12.52 -9.25 43.48
CA VAL A 231 11.34 -9.43 42.61
C VAL A 231 11.53 -10.69 41.78
N ASP A 232 10.61 -11.64 41.96
CA ASP A 232 10.56 -12.90 41.21
C ASP A 232 9.19 -13.08 40.53
N ALA A 233 9.04 -14.14 39.74
CA ALA A 233 7.77 -14.45 39.07
C ALA A 233 6.60 -14.69 40.05
N GLY A 234 6.89 -15.11 41.28
CA GLY A 234 5.89 -15.40 42.32
C GLY A 234 5.34 -14.14 43.00
N ASN A 235 6.13 -13.07 43.10
CA ASN A 235 5.71 -11.82 43.74
C ASN A 235 5.41 -10.68 42.75
N LEU A 236 5.72 -10.85 41.46
CA LEU A 236 5.50 -9.86 40.40
C LEU A 236 4.05 -9.30 40.37
N ALA A 237 3.06 -10.15 40.60
CA ALA A 237 1.64 -9.77 40.60
C ALA A 237 1.25 -8.80 41.73
N ARG A 238 2.03 -8.77 42.83
CA ARG A 238 1.83 -7.81 43.94
C ARG A 238 2.17 -6.39 43.51
N TYR A 239 3.11 -6.23 42.58
CA TYR A 239 3.64 -4.93 42.14
C TYR A 239 3.00 -4.45 40.84
N LEU A 240 2.80 -5.34 39.88
CA LEU A 240 2.20 -5.01 38.57
C LEU A 240 0.67 -5.17 38.54
N GLY A 241 0.08 -5.71 39.62
CA GLY A 241 -1.32 -6.10 39.67
C GLY A 241 -1.60 -7.37 38.87
N ARG A 242 -2.89 -7.61 38.54
CA ARG A 242 -3.30 -8.76 37.72
C ARG A 242 -2.64 -8.68 36.33
N PRO A 243 -2.22 -9.81 35.73
CA PRO A 243 -1.68 -9.84 34.37
C PRO A 243 -2.64 -9.13 33.41
N LYS A 244 -2.17 -8.07 32.75
CA LYS A 244 -2.96 -7.33 31.74
C LYS A 244 -2.96 -8.05 30.38
N PHE A 245 -2.01 -8.95 30.18
CA PHE A 245 -1.86 -9.75 28.97
C PHE A 245 -1.80 -11.22 29.37
N THR A 246 -2.85 -11.96 29.04
CA THR A 246 -2.88 -13.43 29.05
C THR A 246 -2.67 -13.91 27.62
N PRO A 247 -2.08 -15.10 27.39
CA PRO A 247 -1.94 -15.65 26.03
C PRO A 247 -3.33 -15.96 25.44
N GLU A 248 -3.90 -14.98 24.72
CA GLU A 248 -5.26 -15.06 24.15
C GLU A 248 -5.40 -16.26 23.21
N SER A 249 -4.31 -16.65 22.53
CA SER A 249 -4.30 -17.82 21.63
C SER A 249 -4.57 -19.13 22.34
N ALA A 250 -4.00 -19.35 23.53
CA ALA A 250 -4.18 -20.59 24.27
C ALA A 250 -5.61 -20.77 24.77
N GLU A 251 -6.25 -19.67 25.17
CA GLU A 251 -7.64 -19.67 25.60
C GLU A 251 -8.60 -19.91 24.42
N ARG A 252 -8.37 -19.22 23.29
CA ARG A 252 -9.29 -19.23 22.16
C ARG A 252 -9.20 -20.47 21.29
N THR A 253 -8.02 -21.04 21.07
CA THR A 253 -7.88 -22.29 20.28
C THR A 253 -8.10 -23.56 21.09
N ALA A 254 -8.46 -23.45 22.38
CA ALA A 254 -8.82 -24.59 23.21
C ALA A 254 -10.09 -25.31 22.71
N VAL A 255 -10.97 -24.57 22.02
CA VAL A 255 -12.19 -25.11 21.41
C VAL A 255 -11.99 -25.42 19.93
N PRO A 256 -12.49 -26.57 19.43
CA PRO A 256 -12.50 -26.84 18.00
C PRO A 256 -13.23 -25.74 17.21
N GLY A 257 -12.69 -25.40 16.05
CA GLY A 257 -13.26 -24.36 15.18
C GLY A 257 -12.56 -23.01 15.26
N VAL A 258 -11.52 -22.85 16.09
CA VAL A 258 -10.80 -21.57 16.21
C VAL A 258 -9.35 -21.72 15.77
N ALA A 259 -8.90 -20.86 14.85
CA ALA A 259 -7.52 -20.84 14.36
C ALA A 259 -6.91 -19.43 14.42
N THR A 260 -5.62 -19.37 14.72
CA THR A 260 -4.84 -18.12 14.81
C THR A 260 -4.27 -17.74 13.44
N GLY A 261 -4.71 -16.61 12.90
CA GLY A 261 -4.21 -16.01 11.67
C GLY A 261 -3.32 -14.79 11.93
N LEU A 262 -2.49 -14.45 10.95
CA LEU A 262 -1.66 -13.25 10.98
C LEU A 262 -2.10 -12.25 9.90
N ALA A 263 -2.26 -10.98 10.27
CA ALA A 263 -2.60 -9.89 9.35
C ALA A 263 -1.64 -8.71 9.47
N VAL A 264 -1.82 -7.76 8.56
CA VAL A 264 -1.23 -6.43 8.61
C VAL A 264 -2.36 -5.41 8.64
N THR A 265 -2.23 -4.44 9.53
CA THR A 265 -3.10 -3.28 9.66
C THR A 265 -2.30 -2.01 9.37
N GLY A 266 -2.96 -0.85 9.28
CA GLY A 266 -2.27 0.44 9.15
C GLY A 266 -1.34 0.80 10.34
N ALA A 267 -1.46 0.08 11.46
CA ALA A 267 -0.59 0.23 12.63
C ALA A 267 0.53 -0.84 12.71
N GLY A 268 0.63 -1.72 11.71
CA GLY A 268 1.60 -2.83 11.66
C GLY A 268 0.94 -4.21 11.71
N GLY A 269 1.74 -5.25 11.91
CA GLY A 269 1.26 -6.62 11.98
C GLY A 269 0.39 -6.89 13.21
N ASP A 270 -0.62 -7.75 13.07
CA ASP A 270 -1.53 -8.14 14.15
C ASP A 270 -1.91 -9.63 14.08
N VAL A 271 -2.38 -10.17 15.20
CA VAL A 271 -2.94 -11.52 15.29
C VAL A 271 -4.46 -11.43 15.24
N LEU A 272 -5.08 -12.28 14.44
CA LEU A 272 -6.54 -12.40 14.37
C LEU A 272 -6.96 -13.85 14.59
N PHE A 273 -8.15 -14.03 15.10
CA PHE A 273 -8.71 -15.35 15.34
C PHE A 273 -9.88 -15.57 14.40
N ILE A 274 -9.87 -16.69 13.71
CA ILE A 274 -10.98 -17.10 12.85
C ILE A 274 -11.75 -18.16 13.58
N GLU A 275 -13.02 -17.89 13.81
CA GLU A 275 -13.92 -18.75 14.57
C GLU A 275 -14.96 -19.34 13.62
N ALA A 276 -15.10 -20.66 13.64
CA ALA A 276 -16.10 -21.40 12.89
C ALA A 276 -16.99 -22.18 13.86
N THR A 277 -18.30 -22.06 13.69
CA THR A 277 -19.27 -22.83 14.46
C THR A 277 -20.39 -23.37 13.57
N THR A 278 -21.09 -24.40 14.06
CA THR A 278 -22.29 -24.97 13.40
C THR A 278 -23.54 -24.33 13.98
N MET A 279 -24.53 -24.04 13.13
CA MET A 279 -25.85 -23.53 13.52
C MET A 279 -26.96 -24.47 13.03
N GLU A 280 -28.15 -24.35 13.63
CA GLU A 280 -29.37 -24.97 13.11
C GLU A 280 -29.90 -24.23 11.86
N GLY A 281 -30.50 -24.97 10.93
CA GLY A 281 -31.15 -24.43 9.72
C GLY A 281 -30.57 -24.95 8.41
N GLU A 282 -30.89 -24.26 7.31
CA GLU A 282 -30.50 -24.67 5.96
C GLU A 282 -28.97 -24.68 5.76
N PRO A 283 -28.43 -25.67 5.04
CA PRO A 283 -26.99 -25.75 4.77
C PRO A 283 -26.46 -24.50 4.06
N GLY A 284 -25.30 -24.02 4.49
CA GLY A 284 -24.71 -22.80 3.92
C GLY A 284 -23.60 -22.20 4.77
N LEU A 285 -22.92 -21.20 4.22
CA LEU A 285 -21.83 -20.48 4.88
C LEU A 285 -22.27 -19.03 5.18
N THR A 286 -22.31 -18.67 6.45
CA THR A 286 -22.56 -17.30 6.92
C THR A 286 -21.22 -16.67 7.33
N LEU A 287 -20.97 -15.44 6.87
CA LEU A 287 -19.71 -14.72 7.10
C LEU A 287 -19.97 -13.41 7.87
N THR A 288 -19.29 -13.17 8.98
CA THR A 288 -19.38 -11.90 9.75
C THR A 288 -18.02 -11.42 10.23
N GLY A 289 -17.92 -10.14 10.61
CA GLY A 289 -16.66 -9.55 11.11
C GLY A 289 -16.10 -8.38 10.28
N GLN A 290 -16.96 -7.71 9.51
CA GLN A 290 -16.59 -6.65 8.55
C GLN A 290 -15.54 -7.10 7.53
N LEU A 291 -15.81 -8.24 6.89
CA LEU A 291 -14.96 -8.77 5.82
C LEU A 291 -15.21 -7.99 4.52
N GLY A 292 -14.13 -7.60 3.85
CA GLY A 292 -14.17 -7.12 2.47
C GLY A 292 -14.41 -8.27 1.48
N ASP A 293 -14.51 -7.94 0.20
CA ASP A 293 -14.96 -8.90 -0.81
C ASP A 293 -13.92 -9.98 -1.10
N VAL A 294 -12.62 -9.65 -1.06
CA VAL A 294 -11.54 -10.62 -1.25
C VAL A 294 -11.49 -11.62 -0.11
N MET A 295 -11.68 -11.15 1.13
CA MET A 295 -11.70 -12.04 2.29
C MET A 295 -12.96 -12.93 2.33
N LYS A 296 -14.11 -12.44 1.88
CA LYS A 296 -15.31 -13.28 1.68
C LYS A 296 -15.07 -14.36 0.63
N GLU A 297 -14.45 -14.01 -0.49
CA GLU A 297 -14.10 -14.97 -1.54
C GLU A 297 -13.14 -16.04 -1.00
N SER A 298 -12.11 -15.64 -0.24
CA SER A 298 -11.20 -16.57 0.43
C SER A 298 -11.93 -17.56 1.35
N ALA A 299 -12.96 -17.13 2.07
CA ALA A 299 -13.77 -18.01 2.91
C ALA A 299 -14.57 -19.02 2.08
N HIS A 300 -15.13 -18.59 0.95
CA HIS A 300 -15.81 -19.49 0.01
C HIS A 300 -14.86 -20.49 -0.66
N ILE A 301 -13.63 -20.09 -0.98
CA ILE A 301 -12.60 -21.00 -1.49
C ILE A 301 -12.23 -22.04 -0.42
N ALA A 302 -11.98 -21.61 0.81
CA ALA A 302 -11.66 -22.50 1.93
C ALA A 302 -12.77 -23.54 2.16
N TRP A 303 -14.03 -23.09 2.17
CA TRP A 303 -15.21 -23.93 2.26
C TRP A 303 -15.30 -24.95 1.12
N SER A 304 -15.12 -24.48 -0.12
CA SER A 304 -15.23 -25.31 -1.32
C SER A 304 -14.10 -26.35 -1.37
N TYR A 305 -12.88 -25.95 -1.01
CA TYR A 305 -11.73 -26.85 -0.92
C TYR A 305 -12.03 -28.03 0.03
N LEU A 306 -12.52 -27.75 1.24
CA LEU A 306 -12.82 -28.82 2.22
C LEU A 306 -13.97 -29.72 1.75
N ARG A 307 -14.99 -29.18 1.08
CA ARG A 307 -16.07 -30.00 0.50
C ARG A 307 -15.57 -30.92 -0.62
N SER A 308 -14.62 -30.47 -1.42
CA SER A 308 -14.09 -31.28 -2.53
C SER A 308 -12.96 -32.24 -2.12
N ASN A 309 -12.15 -31.87 -1.12
CA ASN A 309 -10.92 -32.58 -0.76
C ASN A 309 -10.90 -33.14 0.67
N GLY A 310 -11.96 -32.93 1.45
CA GLY A 310 -12.00 -33.28 2.88
C GLY A 310 -11.63 -34.74 3.20
N ARG A 311 -12.00 -35.69 2.33
CA ARG A 311 -11.65 -37.11 2.51
C ARG A 311 -10.15 -37.35 2.66
N ARG A 312 -9.31 -36.52 2.01
CA ARG A 312 -7.84 -36.63 2.09
C ARG A 312 -7.30 -36.29 3.48
N HIS A 313 -8.08 -35.59 4.29
CA HIS A 313 -7.70 -35.10 5.63
C HIS A 313 -8.45 -35.81 6.75
N GLY A 314 -9.06 -36.95 6.46
CA GLY A 314 -9.90 -37.68 7.42
C GLY A 314 -11.22 -36.96 7.74
N LEU A 315 -11.67 -36.04 6.89
CA LEU A 315 -12.97 -35.36 7.02
C LEU A 315 -14.03 -36.09 6.18
N ASP A 316 -15.24 -36.25 6.73
CA ASP A 316 -16.41 -36.59 5.92
C ASP A 316 -16.91 -35.32 5.19
N PRO A 317 -16.86 -35.24 3.86
CA PRO A 317 -17.38 -34.09 3.11
C PRO A 317 -18.86 -33.79 3.38
N ASN A 318 -19.64 -34.81 3.75
CA ASN A 318 -21.06 -34.64 4.09
C ASN A 318 -21.25 -33.90 5.42
N ALA A 319 -20.26 -33.96 6.33
CA ALA A 319 -20.29 -33.22 7.59
C ALA A 319 -20.24 -31.71 7.38
N LEU A 320 -19.72 -31.22 6.24
CA LEU A 320 -19.78 -29.81 5.84
C LEU A 320 -21.01 -29.49 4.99
N ALA A 321 -21.30 -30.34 4.00
CA ALA A 321 -22.36 -30.07 3.01
C ALA A 321 -23.79 -30.07 3.60
N GLY A 322 -24.03 -30.80 4.69
CA GLY A 322 -25.32 -30.88 5.35
C GLY A 322 -25.53 -29.91 6.51
N ARG A 323 -24.57 -29.02 6.79
CA ARG A 323 -24.59 -28.14 7.97
C ARG A 323 -24.61 -26.67 7.59
N ARG A 324 -25.27 -25.85 8.42
CA ARG A 324 -25.12 -24.40 8.38
C ARG A 324 -23.91 -24.02 9.22
N ILE A 325 -22.94 -23.34 8.62
CA ILE A 325 -21.71 -22.93 9.30
C ILE A 325 -21.62 -21.42 9.32
N HIS A 326 -21.21 -20.88 10.48
CA HIS A 326 -20.92 -19.48 10.67
C HIS A 326 -19.42 -19.33 10.88
N LEU A 327 -18.78 -18.61 9.96
CA LEU A 327 -17.39 -18.17 10.11
C LEU A 327 -17.37 -16.69 10.50
N HIS A 328 -16.78 -16.40 11.65
CA HIS A 328 -16.66 -15.08 12.22
C HIS A 328 -15.19 -14.70 12.39
N VAL A 329 -14.87 -13.44 12.09
CA VAL A 329 -13.56 -12.85 12.37
C VAL A 329 -13.75 -11.64 13.30
N PRO A 330 -13.46 -11.78 14.62
CA PRO A 330 -13.71 -10.74 15.63
C PRO A 330 -12.93 -9.43 15.44
N ALA A 331 -13.20 -8.48 16.34
CA ALA A 331 -12.96 -7.04 16.18
C ALA A 331 -13.79 -6.43 15.04
N GLY A 332 -15.12 -6.54 15.14
CA GLY A 332 -16.07 -6.17 14.10
C GLY A 332 -16.19 -4.67 13.78
N ALA A 333 -15.28 -3.81 14.26
CA ALA A 333 -15.22 -2.38 13.92
C ALA A 333 -14.02 -2.05 13.00
N VAL A 334 -13.11 -3.00 12.80
CA VAL A 334 -11.93 -2.84 11.93
C VAL A 334 -12.17 -3.65 10.66
N PRO A 335 -12.25 -2.99 9.49
CA PRO A 335 -12.37 -3.67 8.20
C PRO A 335 -11.19 -4.63 7.98
N LYS A 336 -11.49 -5.84 7.51
CA LYS A 336 -10.48 -6.87 7.21
C LYS A 336 -10.66 -7.33 5.78
N ASP A 337 -9.62 -7.17 4.97
CA ASP A 337 -9.66 -7.61 3.59
C ASP A 337 -8.33 -8.16 3.12
N GLY A 338 -8.38 -9.02 2.11
CA GLY A 338 -7.22 -9.69 1.52
C GLY A 338 -7.23 -11.22 1.66
N PRO A 339 -6.46 -11.93 0.81
CA PRO A 339 -6.57 -13.39 0.68
C PRO A 339 -5.72 -14.17 1.69
N SER A 340 -4.87 -13.48 2.46
CA SER A 340 -3.81 -14.11 3.26
C SER A 340 -4.26 -14.90 4.49
N ALA A 341 -5.57 -14.96 4.75
CA ALA A 341 -6.21 -15.75 5.81
C ALA A 341 -6.77 -17.10 5.30
N GLY A 342 -6.59 -17.42 4.01
CA GLY A 342 -7.16 -18.60 3.38
C GLY A 342 -6.85 -19.91 4.10
N ILE A 343 -5.58 -20.17 4.40
CA ILE A 343 -5.19 -21.39 5.12
C ILE A 343 -5.68 -21.40 6.57
N THR A 344 -5.81 -20.23 7.21
CA THR A 344 -6.36 -20.08 8.55
C THR A 344 -7.85 -20.46 8.56
N MET A 345 -8.61 -20.00 7.57
CA MET A 345 -10.03 -20.33 7.40
C MET A 345 -10.23 -21.83 7.14
N VAL A 346 -9.39 -22.43 6.30
CA VAL A 346 -9.42 -23.89 6.09
C VAL A 346 -9.14 -24.63 7.40
N THR A 347 -8.16 -24.18 8.18
CA THR A 347 -7.79 -24.82 9.44
C THR A 347 -8.87 -24.70 10.50
N ALA A 348 -9.52 -23.53 10.63
CA ALA A 348 -10.66 -23.35 11.53
C ALA A 348 -11.84 -24.26 11.14
N LEU A 349 -12.20 -24.31 9.86
CA LEU A 349 -13.28 -25.18 9.36
C LEU A 349 -12.95 -26.67 9.52
N ALA A 350 -11.70 -27.08 9.24
CA ALA A 350 -11.27 -28.47 9.43
C ALA A 350 -11.26 -28.85 10.92
N SER A 351 -10.82 -27.94 11.79
CA SER A 351 -10.86 -28.11 13.25
C SER A 351 -12.29 -28.33 13.74
N LEU A 352 -13.25 -27.50 13.30
CA LEU A 352 -14.66 -27.63 13.67
C LEU A 352 -15.23 -29.00 13.27
N VAL A 353 -14.93 -29.47 12.06
CA VAL A 353 -15.54 -30.69 11.51
C VAL A 353 -14.90 -31.95 12.06
N THR A 354 -13.59 -31.92 12.32
CA THR A 354 -12.89 -33.06 12.94
C THR A 354 -13.04 -33.11 14.45
N GLY A 355 -13.46 -32.00 15.09
CA GLY A 355 -13.42 -31.86 16.54
C GLY A 355 -11.99 -31.76 17.10
N ARG A 356 -10.96 -31.57 16.26
CA ARG A 356 -9.55 -31.48 16.66
C ARG A 356 -9.18 -30.02 16.90
N PRO A 357 -8.84 -29.60 18.13
CA PRO A 357 -8.41 -28.23 18.38
C PRO A 357 -7.13 -27.87 17.62
N VAL A 358 -6.99 -26.60 17.26
CA VAL A 358 -5.75 -26.07 16.69
C VAL A 358 -4.72 -25.90 17.82
N ARG A 359 -3.48 -26.30 17.55
CA ARG A 359 -2.38 -26.12 18.49
C ARG A 359 -2.16 -24.61 18.79
N PRO A 360 -2.14 -24.20 20.07
CA PRO A 360 -2.13 -22.78 20.43
C PRO A 360 -0.78 -22.09 20.14
N GLU A 361 0.29 -22.87 19.97
CA GLU A 361 1.62 -22.37 19.60
C GLU A 361 1.67 -21.80 18.18
N PHE A 362 0.71 -22.18 17.32
CA PHE A 362 0.73 -21.90 15.89
C PHE A 362 0.01 -20.59 15.53
N GLY A 363 0.69 -19.76 14.74
CA GLY A 363 0.08 -18.76 13.87
C GLY A 363 0.25 -19.13 12.40
N MET A 364 -0.67 -18.71 11.54
CA MET A 364 -0.55 -19.02 10.11
C MET A 364 -1.02 -17.88 9.19
N THR A 365 -0.40 -17.80 8.02
CA THR A 365 -0.82 -16.91 6.93
C THR A 365 -0.53 -17.58 5.59
N GLY A 366 -1.42 -17.37 4.63
CA GLY A 366 -1.30 -17.97 3.30
C GLY A 366 -2.62 -17.88 2.56
N GLU A 367 -2.53 -17.53 1.28
CA GLU A 367 -3.67 -17.65 0.38
C GLU A 367 -3.87 -19.12 -0.01
N VAL A 368 -5.13 -19.52 -0.23
CA VAL A 368 -5.49 -20.90 -0.58
C VAL A 368 -6.15 -20.96 -1.94
N THR A 369 -5.83 -21.98 -2.73
CA THR A 369 -6.53 -22.29 -3.97
C THR A 369 -7.56 -23.41 -3.79
N LEU A 370 -8.50 -23.55 -4.72
CA LEU A 370 -9.41 -24.70 -4.79
C LEU A 370 -8.69 -26.06 -4.94
N SER A 371 -7.45 -26.05 -5.45
CA SER A 371 -6.61 -27.24 -5.56
C SER A 371 -5.81 -27.56 -4.28
N GLY A 372 -5.86 -26.71 -3.26
CA GLY A 372 -5.15 -26.91 -2.00
C GLY A 372 -3.73 -26.38 -1.96
N ARG A 373 -3.33 -25.54 -2.93
CA ARG A 373 -2.02 -24.88 -2.91
C ARG A 373 -2.03 -23.71 -1.95
N VAL A 374 -0.91 -23.52 -1.26
CA VAL A 374 -0.64 -22.35 -0.43
C VAL A 374 0.14 -21.33 -1.25
N LEU A 375 -0.46 -20.17 -1.50
CA LEU A 375 0.07 -19.10 -2.34
C LEU A 375 0.76 -18.01 -1.52
N PRO A 376 1.77 -17.32 -2.11
CA PRO A 376 2.55 -16.31 -1.41
C PRO A 376 1.69 -15.13 -0.96
N ILE A 377 2.12 -14.50 0.13
CA ILE A 377 1.44 -13.37 0.75
C ILE A 377 2.40 -12.19 0.90
N GLY A 378 1.85 -10.99 1.10
CA GLY A 378 2.62 -9.80 1.48
C GLY A 378 2.73 -9.63 2.99
N GLY A 379 3.70 -8.80 3.40
CA GLY A 379 3.88 -8.35 4.78
C GLY A 379 4.40 -9.44 5.73
N VAL A 380 5.25 -10.35 5.23
CA VAL A 380 5.79 -11.49 5.98
C VAL A 380 6.51 -11.02 7.25
N LYS A 381 7.42 -10.04 7.11
CA LYS A 381 8.14 -9.41 8.24
C LYS A 381 7.19 -8.91 9.33
N GLN A 382 6.20 -8.10 8.97
CA GLN A 382 5.26 -7.51 9.92
C GLN A 382 4.42 -8.59 10.62
N LYS A 383 3.99 -9.62 9.89
CA LYS A 383 3.20 -10.75 10.42
C LYS A 383 4.00 -11.61 11.41
N LEU A 384 5.26 -11.91 11.11
CA LEU A 384 6.14 -12.68 12.00
C LEU A 384 6.51 -11.88 13.25
N LEU A 385 6.75 -10.57 13.14
CA LEU A 385 6.92 -9.69 14.29
C LEU A 385 5.66 -9.67 15.18
N ALA A 386 4.46 -9.67 14.58
CA ALA A 386 3.21 -9.76 15.32
C ALA A 386 3.06 -11.10 16.05
N ALA A 387 3.38 -12.21 15.38
CA ALA A 387 3.36 -13.54 15.98
C ALA A 387 4.28 -13.63 17.21
N HIS A 388 5.51 -13.14 17.08
CA HIS A 388 6.47 -13.08 18.19
C HIS A 388 5.96 -12.21 19.35
N ARG A 389 5.39 -11.02 19.05
CA ARG A 389 4.80 -10.15 20.10
C ARG A 389 3.61 -10.79 20.80
N ALA A 390 2.84 -11.62 20.10
CA ALA A 390 1.72 -12.38 20.65
C ALA A 390 2.15 -13.64 21.42
N GLY A 391 3.46 -13.95 21.47
CA GLY A 391 3.99 -15.11 22.19
C GLY A 391 3.78 -16.44 21.46
N LEU A 392 3.47 -16.42 20.16
CA LEU A 392 3.48 -17.62 19.34
C LEU A 392 4.93 -18.10 19.17
N THR A 393 5.13 -19.41 19.08
CA THR A 393 6.47 -20.02 18.92
C THR A 393 6.63 -20.72 17.58
N GLU A 394 5.52 -21.02 16.91
CA GLU A 394 5.46 -21.75 15.65
C GLU A 394 4.65 -20.92 14.63
N VAL A 395 5.19 -20.68 13.43
CA VAL A 395 4.48 -19.91 12.39
C VAL A 395 4.50 -20.64 11.05
N ILE A 396 3.34 -20.77 10.41
CA ILE A 396 3.21 -21.34 9.07
C ILE A 396 3.09 -20.22 8.04
N ILE A 397 3.97 -20.25 7.02
CA ILE A 397 3.96 -19.34 5.88
C ILE A 397 4.00 -20.11 4.55
N PRO A 398 3.65 -19.47 3.42
CA PRO A 398 3.78 -20.09 2.10
C PRO A 398 5.25 -20.37 1.77
N LYS A 399 5.53 -21.50 1.13
CA LYS A 399 6.89 -21.89 0.73
C LYS A 399 7.61 -20.83 -0.11
N ARG A 400 6.87 -20.10 -0.93
CA ARG A 400 7.43 -19.04 -1.79
C ARG A 400 7.82 -17.78 -1.03
N ASN A 401 7.45 -17.65 0.25
CA ASN A 401 7.86 -16.57 1.13
C ASN A 401 9.09 -16.90 1.99
N GLU A 402 9.76 -18.04 1.75
CA GLU A 402 11.01 -18.39 2.43
C GLU A 402 12.10 -17.29 2.31
N PRO A 403 12.29 -16.62 1.16
CA PRO A 403 13.26 -15.52 1.05
C PRO A 403 12.97 -14.32 1.96
N ASP A 404 11.69 -14.05 2.29
CA ASP A 404 11.31 -12.92 3.15
C ASP A 404 11.79 -13.08 4.60
N LEU A 405 12.31 -14.26 4.99
CA LEU A 405 12.87 -14.53 6.31
C LEU A 405 14.22 -13.84 6.53
N ASP A 406 14.91 -13.44 5.47
CA ASP A 406 16.17 -12.71 5.57
C ASP A 406 15.98 -11.29 6.12
N ASP A 407 14.77 -10.73 6.01
CA ASP A 407 14.41 -9.40 6.52
C ASP A 407 14.07 -9.39 8.02
N LEU A 408 14.08 -10.56 8.68
CA LEU A 408 13.77 -10.68 10.10
C LEU A 408 14.97 -10.39 11.00
N PRO A 409 14.78 -9.64 12.10
CA PRO A 409 15.79 -9.51 13.15
C PRO A 409 16.22 -10.87 13.71
N ALA A 410 17.51 -11.04 14.00
CA ALA A 410 18.08 -12.30 14.52
C ALA A 410 17.32 -12.85 15.74
N GLN A 411 16.95 -11.96 16.67
CA GLN A 411 16.17 -12.32 17.87
C GLN A 411 14.85 -13.02 17.55
N VAL A 412 14.18 -12.62 16.47
CA VAL A 412 12.89 -13.19 16.05
C VAL A 412 13.12 -14.51 15.32
N ARG A 413 14.17 -14.59 14.50
CA ARG A 413 14.58 -15.84 13.82
C ARG A 413 14.99 -16.93 14.80
N GLU A 414 15.56 -16.57 15.95
CA GLU A 414 15.94 -17.51 17.01
C GLU A 414 14.75 -17.92 17.89
N ALA A 415 13.76 -17.04 18.07
CA ALA A 415 12.60 -17.28 18.94
C ALA A 415 11.41 -17.97 18.24
N LEU A 416 11.31 -17.87 16.91
CA LEU A 416 10.22 -18.46 16.13
C LEU A 416 10.72 -19.60 15.24
N THR A 417 10.05 -20.75 15.34
CA THR A 417 10.17 -21.81 14.34
C THR A 417 9.21 -21.50 13.18
N VAL A 418 9.76 -21.31 11.98
CA VAL A 418 8.96 -20.98 10.79
C VAL A 418 8.85 -22.19 9.85
N HIS A 419 7.61 -22.59 9.56
CA HIS A 419 7.27 -23.67 8.65
C HIS A 419 6.85 -23.12 7.29
N THR A 420 7.63 -23.42 6.26
CA THR A 420 7.38 -22.98 4.88
C THR A 420 6.67 -24.09 4.10
N LEU A 421 5.36 -23.96 3.87
CA LEU A 421 4.53 -25.03 3.28
C LEU A 421 3.90 -24.63 1.94
N SER A 422 3.68 -25.61 1.06
CA SER A 422 3.09 -25.39 -0.27
C SER A 422 1.71 -26.02 -0.47
N ASP A 423 1.28 -26.88 0.45
CA ASP A 423 0.03 -27.60 0.38
C ASP A 423 -0.73 -27.52 1.71
N VAL A 424 -2.05 -27.35 1.62
CA VAL A 424 -2.94 -27.27 2.78
C VAL A 424 -2.96 -28.57 3.58
N ALA A 425 -2.70 -29.73 2.96
CA ALA A 425 -2.59 -31.00 3.67
C ALA A 425 -1.54 -30.93 4.79
N ASP A 426 -0.37 -30.38 4.47
CA ASP A 426 0.74 -30.25 5.41
C ASP A 426 0.39 -29.26 6.53
N VAL A 427 -0.32 -28.17 6.19
CA VAL A 427 -0.81 -27.19 7.17
C VAL A 427 -1.72 -27.87 8.20
N LEU A 428 -2.72 -28.64 7.74
CA LEU A 428 -3.67 -29.31 8.62
C LEU A 428 -3.02 -30.41 9.47
N ALA A 429 -2.09 -31.17 8.88
CA ALA A 429 -1.35 -32.22 9.59
C ALA A 429 -0.50 -31.65 10.73
N LEU A 430 0.09 -30.47 10.52
CA LEU A 430 0.96 -29.82 11.49
C LEU A 430 0.19 -29.04 12.57
N ALA A 431 -0.86 -28.30 12.18
CA ALA A 431 -1.55 -27.36 13.04
C ALA A 431 -2.64 -27.99 13.93
N LEU A 432 -3.29 -29.08 13.48
CA LEU A 432 -4.36 -29.74 14.25
C LEU A 432 -3.79 -30.76 15.23
N ARG A 433 -4.27 -30.76 16.48
CA ARG A 433 -3.94 -31.83 17.44
C ARG A 433 -4.31 -33.21 16.89
N PRO A 434 -3.63 -34.30 17.29
CA PRO A 434 -4.03 -35.65 16.90
C PRO A 434 -5.48 -35.95 17.30
N ALA A 435 -6.16 -36.83 16.56
CA ALA A 435 -7.47 -37.32 16.98
C ALA A 435 -7.31 -38.10 18.30
N GLU A 436 -8.06 -37.73 19.33
CA GLU A 436 -8.12 -38.56 20.54
C GLU A 436 -8.77 -39.90 20.17
N ILE A 437 -8.04 -40.98 20.40
CA ILE A 437 -8.61 -42.34 20.38
C ILE A 437 -9.51 -42.40 21.60
N GLY A 438 -10.82 -42.36 21.41
CA GLY A 438 -11.77 -42.45 22.52
C GLY A 438 -11.52 -43.71 23.34
N THR A 439 -11.01 -43.55 24.55
CA THR A 439 -11.16 -44.55 25.61
C THR A 439 -12.61 -44.48 26.06
N GLU A 440 -13.48 -45.27 25.43
CA GLU A 440 -14.71 -45.67 26.10
C GLU A 440 -14.32 -46.37 27.41
N SER A 441 -14.70 -45.75 28.53
CA SER A 441 -14.55 -46.29 29.87
C SER A 441 -15.33 -47.61 29.97
N LEU A 442 -14.61 -48.74 29.96
CA LEU A 442 -15.08 -50.01 30.49
C LEU A 442 -15.11 -49.93 32.03
N ASP A 443 -16.03 -49.15 32.59
CA ASP A 443 -16.42 -49.23 34.00
C ASP A 443 -17.90 -48.83 34.10
N GLY A 444 -18.76 -49.77 33.73
CA GLY A 444 -20.17 -49.73 34.12
C GLY A 444 -20.31 -50.07 35.60
N PRO A 445 -21.18 -49.40 36.37
CA PRO A 445 -21.40 -49.75 37.76
C PRO A 445 -22.01 -51.15 37.86
N ALA A 446 -21.35 -52.02 38.63
CA ALA A 446 -21.85 -53.33 39.01
C ALA A 446 -23.20 -53.17 39.73
N LEU A 447 -24.28 -53.67 39.12
CA LEU A 447 -25.54 -53.91 39.81
C LEU A 447 -25.32 -55.05 40.82
N ALA A 448 -25.39 -54.71 42.10
CA ALA A 448 -25.46 -55.67 43.18
C ALA A 448 -26.79 -56.44 43.12
N ALA A 449 -26.71 -57.76 43.27
CA ALA A 449 -27.85 -58.64 43.48
C ALA A 449 -28.43 -58.44 44.89
N ALA A 450 -29.74 -58.18 44.96
CA ALA A 450 -30.65 -58.59 46.03
C ALA A 450 -32.10 -58.47 45.53
#